data_AF-A0A2V8BAR8-F1
#
_entry.id   AF-A0A2V8BAR8-F1
#
_cell.length_a   1.000
_cell.length_b   1.000
_cell.length_c   1.000
_cell.angle_alpha   90.00
_cell.angle_beta   90.00
_cell.angle_gamma   90.00
#
_symmetry.space_group_name_H-M   'P 1'
#
loop_
_entity.id
_entity.type
_entity.pdbx_description
1 polymer ?
#
loop_
_entity_poly.entity_id
_entity_poly.type
_entity_poly.pdbx_seq_one_letter_code
_entity_poly.pdbx_strand_id
1 'polypeptide(L)'
;VAFGGAFYAIVDSESVGLPIDAAHLPELRRIGMAIKEAIEATQTIAHPLEPGLTGIYGTIFTAPPADDGADLRNVTIFADAEVDRSPCGTGTCAVMAVIDAMGLLAEDRPFVHESLIGTRFKGRVASRTLVG
;
A
#
# COMPACT_ATOMS: atom_id res chain seq x y z
N VAL A 1 -3.82 -7.74 4.15
CA VAL A 1 -3.92 -7.68 2.67
C VAL A 1 -5.17 -6.90 2.32
N ALA A 2 -5.10 -5.99 1.35
CA ALA A 2 -6.22 -5.17 0.90
C ALA A 2 -6.27 -5.08 -0.62
N PHE A 3 -7.44 -4.74 -1.18
CA PHE A 3 -7.65 -4.61 -2.62
C PHE A 3 -7.96 -3.16 -3.00
N GLY A 4 -7.28 -2.67 -4.04
CA GLY A 4 -7.48 -1.31 -4.59
C GLY A 4 -7.47 -1.29 -6.11
N GLY A 5 -7.91 -2.38 -6.76
CA GLY A 5 -7.69 -2.67 -8.18
C GLY A 5 -6.64 -3.75 -8.41
N ALA A 6 -5.77 -3.95 -7.42
CA ALA A 6 -4.90 -5.12 -7.26
C ALA A 6 -4.77 -5.41 -5.76
N PHE A 7 -4.31 -6.62 -5.40
CA PHE A 7 -4.07 -6.99 -4.00
C PHE A 7 -2.69 -6.54 -3.52
N TYR A 8 -2.66 -5.91 -2.35
CA TYR A 8 -1.43 -5.47 -1.71
C TYR A 8 -1.29 -6.01 -0.29
N ALA A 9 -0.09 -6.44 0.06
CA ALA A 9 0.32 -6.58 1.45
C ALA A 9 0.71 -5.20 1.97
N ILE A 10 -0.01 -4.65 2.95
CA ILE A 10 0.28 -3.34 3.53
C ILE A 10 0.98 -3.57 4.85
N VAL A 11 2.13 -2.94 5.03
CA VAL A 11 3.05 -3.16 6.14
C VAL A 11 3.46 -1.82 6.72
N ASP A 12 3.34 -1.68 8.03
CA ASP A 12 3.95 -0.56 8.74
C ASP A 12 5.48 -0.70 8.70
N SER A 13 6.17 0.28 8.14
CA SER A 13 7.61 0.23 7.97
C SER A 13 8.35 0.25 9.31
N GLU A 14 7.77 0.87 10.35
CA GLU A 14 8.34 0.87 11.70
C GLU A 14 8.32 -0.54 12.31
N SER A 15 7.30 -1.34 12.02
CA SER A 15 7.16 -2.72 12.51
C SER A 15 8.26 -3.66 12.00
N VAL A 16 8.89 -3.33 10.87
CA VAL A 16 10.02 -4.07 10.29
C VAL A 16 11.35 -3.36 10.47
N GLY A 17 11.37 -2.20 11.15
CA GLY A 17 12.58 -1.42 11.40
C GLY A 17 13.22 -0.84 10.13
N LEU A 18 12.43 -0.60 9.08
CA LEU A 18 12.93 -0.09 7.79
C LEU A 18 12.40 1.32 7.52
N PRO A 19 13.26 2.35 7.50
CA PRO A 19 12.88 3.67 7.02
C PRO A 19 12.53 3.65 5.53
N ILE A 20 11.57 4.48 5.12
CA ILE A 20 11.24 4.68 3.70
C ILE A 20 12.16 5.75 3.10
N ASP A 21 13.33 5.33 2.63
CA ASP A 21 14.29 6.19 1.94
C ASP A 21 15.09 5.43 0.86
N ALA A 22 15.88 6.17 0.09
CA ALA A 22 16.69 5.61 -0.99
C ALA A 22 17.82 4.68 -0.50
N ALA A 23 18.35 4.90 0.70
CA ALA A 23 19.45 4.11 1.25
C ALA A 23 19.00 2.69 1.63
N HIS A 24 17.74 2.55 2.05
CA HIS A 24 17.16 1.28 2.45
C HIS A 24 16.41 0.54 1.33
N LEU A 25 16.36 1.09 0.11
CA LEU A 25 15.67 0.47 -1.03
C LEU A 25 16.05 -1.00 -1.29
N PRO A 26 17.33 -1.42 -1.22
CA PRO A 26 17.68 -2.83 -1.40
C PRO A 26 17.00 -3.75 -0.37
N GLU A 27 16.92 -3.29 0.88
CA GLU A 27 16.32 -4.05 1.97
C GLU A 27 14.79 -4.04 1.91
N LEU A 28 14.18 -2.89 1.59
CA LEU A 28 12.75 -2.77 1.34
C LEU A 28 12.30 -3.71 0.22
N ARG A 29 13.08 -3.82 -0.86
CA ARG A 29 12.84 -4.79 -1.95
C ARG A 29 12.89 -6.22 -1.44
N ARG A 30 13.96 -6.58 -0.75
CA ARG A 30 14.19 -7.94 -0.22
C ARG A 30 13.07 -8.36 0.73
N ILE A 31 12.76 -7.52 1.71
CA ILE A 31 11.70 -7.79 2.69
C ILE A 31 10.32 -7.74 2.05
N GLY A 32 10.07 -6.81 1.13
CA GLY A 32 8.80 -6.70 0.41
C GLY A 32 8.45 -7.98 -0.34
N MET A 33 9.42 -8.57 -1.04
CA MET A 33 9.26 -9.85 -1.73
C MET A 33 9.08 -11.02 -0.75
N ALA A 34 9.91 -11.09 0.31
CA ALA A 34 9.80 -12.13 1.32
C ALA A 34 8.43 -12.14 2.02
N ILE A 35 7.86 -10.97 2.31
CA ILE A 35 6.51 -10.84 2.89
C ILE A 35 5.46 -11.36 1.92
N LYS A 36 5.53 -10.95 0.64
CA LYS A 36 4.62 -11.43 -0.40
C LYS A 36 4.64 -12.96 -0.48
N GLU A 37 5.82 -13.54 -0.64
CA GLU A 37 6.01 -14.99 -0.77
C GLU A 37 5.50 -15.74 0.47
N ALA A 38 5.78 -15.22 1.67
CA ALA A 38 5.33 -15.83 2.92
C ALA A 38 3.79 -15.84 3.04
N ILE A 39 3.11 -14.78 2.62
CA ILE A 39 1.65 -14.74 2.63
C ILE A 39 1.08 -15.71 1.59
N GLU A 40 1.59 -15.70 0.36
CA GLU A 40 1.11 -16.58 -0.71
C GLU A 40 1.37 -18.07 -0.42
N ALA A 41 2.40 -18.40 0.36
CA ALA A 41 2.67 -19.76 0.81
C ALA A 41 1.65 -20.28 1.85
N THR A 42 0.93 -19.40 2.53
CA THR A 42 0.03 -19.76 3.64
C THR A 42 -1.44 -19.45 3.37
N GLN A 43 -1.74 -18.59 2.40
CA GLN A 43 -3.09 -18.10 2.12
C GLN A 43 -3.35 -18.02 0.62
N THR A 44 -4.53 -18.45 0.20
CA THR A 44 -5.01 -18.19 -1.15
C THR A 44 -5.65 -16.81 -1.20
N ILE A 45 -5.05 -15.91 -1.97
CA ILE A 45 -5.57 -14.56 -2.21
C ILE A 45 -6.31 -14.55 -3.55
N ALA A 46 -7.62 -14.30 -3.51
CA ALA A 46 -8.46 -14.26 -4.70
C ALA A 46 -9.61 -13.25 -4.52
N HIS A 47 -9.97 -12.56 -5.60
CA HIS A 47 -11.11 -11.64 -5.59
C HIS A 47 -12.44 -12.42 -5.59
N PRO A 48 -13.40 -12.07 -4.72
CA PRO A 48 -14.64 -12.85 -4.55
C PRO A 48 -15.54 -12.88 -5.78
N LEU A 49 -15.47 -11.85 -6.63
CA LEU A 49 -16.31 -11.72 -7.83
C LEU A 49 -15.54 -11.91 -9.15
N GLU A 50 -14.20 -11.90 -9.11
CA GLU A 50 -13.36 -11.94 -10.31
C GLU A 50 -12.25 -12.99 -10.12
N PRO A 51 -12.52 -14.27 -10.43
CA PRO A 51 -11.59 -15.38 -10.14
C PRO A 51 -10.22 -15.28 -10.83
N GLY A 52 -10.09 -14.44 -11.87
CA GLY A 52 -8.82 -14.16 -12.54
C GLY A 52 -7.90 -13.21 -11.77
N LEU A 53 -8.42 -12.46 -10.79
CA LEU A 53 -7.65 -11.59 -9.93
C LEU A 53 -7.22 -12.36 -8.68
N THR A 54 -5.98 -12.85 -8.70
CA THR A 54 -5.40 -13.68 -7.64
C THR A 54 -3.98 -13.26 -7.30
N GLY A 55 -3.52 -13.70 -6.13
CA GLY A 55 -2.18 -13.40 -5.63
C GLY A 55 -2.02 -11.95 -5.18
N ILE A 56 -0.84 -11.65 -4.63
CA ILE A 56 -0.44 -10.33 -4.18
C ILE A 56 0.37 -9.67 -5.29
N TYR A 57 -0.12 -8.52 -5.75
CA TYR A 57 0.56 -7.72 -6.78
C TYR A 57 1.87 -7.13 -6.24
N GLY A 58 1.84 -6.62 -5.01
CA GLY A 58 3.02 -6.06 -4.36
C GLY A 58 2.84 -5.82 -2.86
N THR A 59 3.94 -5.41 -2.24
CA THR A 59 3.99 -5.03 -0.83
C THR A 59 4.14 -3.51 -0.74
N ILE A 60 3.28 -2.86 0.04
CA ILE A 60 3.31 -1.44 0.33
C ILE A 60 3.84 -1.27 1.75
N PHE A 61 4.97 -0.57 1.88
CA PHE A 61 5.42 -0.08 3.18
C PHE A 61 4.85 1.31 3.40
N THR A 62 4.24 1.54 4.56
CA THR A 62 3.71 2.83 4.98
C THR A 62 4.48 3.38 6.17
N ALA A 63 4.70 4.69 6.20
CA ALA A 63 5.37 5.41 7.27
C ALA A 63 4.70 6.77 7.51
N PRO A 64 4.99 7.44 8.63
CA PRO A 64 4.69 8.85 8.80
C PRO A 64 5.18 9.70 7.60
N PRO A 65 4.47 10.77 7.24
CA PRO A 65 4.84 11.65 6.13
C PRO A 65 6.16 12.38 6.40
N ALA A 66 6.85 12.83 5.34
CA ALA A 66 8.09 13.59 5.49
C ALA A 66 7.87 15.03 5.99
N ASP A 67 6.68 15.59 5.75
CA ASP A 67 6.23 16.90 6.21
C ASP A 67 4.71 16.96 6.43
N ASP A 68 4.22 18.08 6.98
CA ASP A 68 2.80 18.30 7.29
C ASP A 68 1.88 18.42 6.05
N GLY A 69 2.44 18.38 4.85
CA GLY A 69 1.71 18.46 3.59
C GLY A 69 1.27 17.11 3.02
N ALA A 70 1.49 16.01 3.75
CA ALA A 70 0.99 14.68 3.44
C ALA A 70 0.43 14.00 4.70
N ASP A 71 -0.43 12.99 4.51
CA ASP A 71 -1.01 12.21 5.61
C ASP A 71 -0.19 10.95 5.90
N LEU A 72 0.32 10.30 4.86
CA LEU A 72 1.19 9.13 4.95
C LEU A 72 2.20 9.15 3.82
N ARG A 73 3.34 8.51 4.06
CA ARG A 73 4.34 8.19 3.04
C ARG A 73 4.33 6.70 2.75
N ASN A 74 4.58 6.33 1.51
CA ASN A 74 4.75 4.93 1.12
C ASN A 74 5.89 4.69 0.14
N VAL A 75 6.23 3.42 0.04
CA VAL A 75 6.88 2.83 -1.13
C VAL A 75 6.21 1.51 -1.46
N THR A 76 5.95 1.30 -2.76
CA THR A 76 5.38 0.06 -3.27
C THR A 76 6.45 -0.77 -3.96
N ILE A 77 6.65 -2.00 -3.49
CA ILE A 77 7.49 -3.03 -4.10
C ILE A 77 6.59 -4.00 -4.86
N PHE A 78 6.81 -4.21 -6.15
CA PHE A 78 5.90 -5.01 -6.99
C PHE A 78 6.65 -5.81 -8.06
N ALA A 79 5.94 -6.72 -8.72
CA ALA A 79 6.49 -7.58 -9.77
C ALA A 79 7.79 -8.28 -9.34
N ASP A 80 8.89 -8.15 -10.09
CA ASP A 80 10.21 -8.69 -9.77
C ASP A 80 11.03 -7.70 -8.93
N ALA A 81 10.51 -7.40 -7.73
CA ALA A 81 11.09 -6.43 -6.79
C ALA A 81 11.28 -5.01 -7.36
N GLU A 82 10.45 -4.60 -8.31
CA GLU A 82 10.43 -3.23 -8.83
C GLU A 82 9.90 -2.25 -7.77
N VAL A 83 10.26 -0.97 -7.95
CA VAL A 83 9.86 0.11 -7.05
C VAL A 83 9.02 1.11 -7.82
N ASP A 84 7.82 1.38 -7.30
CA ASP A 84 7.00 2.49 -7.79
C ASP A 84 7.56 3.80 -7.25
N ARG A 85 7.83 4.75 -8.15
CA ARG A 85 8.31 6.09 -7.79
C ARG A 85 7.15 7.04 -7.50
N SER A 86 5.94 6.67 -7.88
CA SER A 86 4.71 7.36 -7.49
C SER A 86 4.19 6.80 -6.16
N PRO A 87 3.19 7.44 -5.54
CA PRO A 87 2.49 6.86 -4.39
C PRO A 87 1.68 5.59 -4.72
N CYS A 88 1.69 5.13 -5.97
CA CYS A 88 0.90 4.03 -6.53
C CYS A 88 -0.60 4.28 -6.44
N GLY A 89 -1.30 4.47 -7.57
CA GLY A 89 -2.72 4.84 -7.56
C GLY A 89 -3.62 3.78 -6.91
N THR A 90 -3.53 2.55 -7.40
CA THR A 90 -4.25 1.39 -6.84
C THR A 90 -3.78 1.07 -5.42
N GLY A 91 -2.48 1.24 -5.12
CA GLY A 91 -1.95 1.10 -3.77
C GLY A 91 -2.49 2.14 -2.80
N THR A 92 -2.65 3.40 -3.25
CA THR A 92 -3.27 4.49 -2.49
C THR A 92 -4.73 4.15 -2.17
N CYS A 93 -5.49 3.63 -3.15
CA CYS A 93 -6.85 3.17 -2.90
C CYS A 93 -6.90 2.03 -1.87
N ALA A 94 -5.97 1.07 -1.94
CA ALA A 94 -5.90 -0.04 -0.99
C ALA A 94 -5.57 0.44 0.44
N VAL A 95 -4.60 1.35 0.59
CA VAL A 95 -4.25 1.97 1.87
C VAL A 95 -5.44 2.76 2.42
N MET A 96 -6.08 3.59 1.59
CA MET A 96 -7.27 4.34 1.97
C MET A 96 -8.41 3.43 2.45
N ALA A 97 -8.65 2.31 1.79
CA ALA A 97 -9.68 1.36 2.21
C ALA A 97 -9.39 0.77 3.61
N VAL A 98 -8.12 0.49 3.92
CA VAL A 98 -7.72 0.01 5.25
C VAL A 98 -7.93 1.08 6.32
N ILE A 99 -7.42 2.29 6.10
CA ILE A 99 -7.54 3.37 7.10
C ILE A 99 -8.98 3.89 7.23
N ASP A 100 -9.79 3.82 6.18
CA ASP A 100 -11.23 4.09 6.23
C ASP A 100 -11.96 3.06 7.09
N ALA A 101 -11.68 1.76 6.89
CA ALA A 101 -12.24 0.68 7.71
C ALA A 101 -11.82 0.78 9.19
N MET A 102 -10.66 1.40 9.47
CA MET A 102 -10.19 1.69 10.82
C MET A 102 -10.77 2.99 11.41
N GLY A 103 -11.53 3.78 10.64
CA GLY A 103 -12.06 5.07 11.08
C GLY A 103 -11.00 6.17 11.21
N LEU A 104 -9.85 6.01 10.56
CA LEU A 104 -8.72 6.95 10.62
C LEU A 104 -8.69 7.95 9.46
N LEU A 105 -9.56 7.77 8.46
CA LEU A 105 -9.65 8.65 7.31
C LEU A 105 -10.57 9.85 7.61
N ALA A 106 -10.08 11.07 7.37
CA ALA A 106 -10.89 12.27 7.50
C ALA A 106 -11.92 12.39 6.35
N GLU A 107 -13.17 12.71 6.67
CA GLU A 107 -14.25 12.83 5.67
C GLU A 107 -14.32 14.22 5.00
N ASP A 108 -13.83 15.25 5.67
CA ASP A 108 -13.96 16.65 5.24
C ASP A 108 -12.86 17.10 4.26
N ARG A 109 -11.71 16.44 4.26
CA ARG A 109 -10.53 16.80 3.47
C ARG A 109 -10.00 15.62 2.64
N PRO A 110 -9.23 15.88 1.55
CA PRO A 110 -8.64 14.80 0.80
C PRO A 110 -7.49 14.16 1.60
N PHE A 111 -7.34 12.86 1.44
CA PHE A 111 -6.15 12.13 1.86
C PHE A 111 -5.01 12.41 0.89
N VAL A 112 -3.84 12.76 1.41
CA VAL A 112 -2.64 13.08 0.64
C VAL A 112 -1.59 12.01 0.89
N HIS A 113 -1.28 11.23 -0.14
CA HIS A 113 -0.32 10.13 -0.07
C HIS A 113 0.99 10.51 -0.75
N GLU A 114 2.10 10.40 -0.04
CA GLU A 114 3.43 10.76 -0.50
C GLU A 114 4.25 9.52 -0.88
N SER A 115 5.05 9.62 -1.93
CA SER A 115 5.97 8.55 -2.36
C SER A 115 7.35 8.67 -1.71
N LEU A 116 8.19 7.66 -1.94
CA LEU A 116 9.59 7.70 -1.56
C LEU A 116 10.36 8.92 -2.13
N ILE A 117 9.97 9.46 -3.29
CA ILE A 117 10.63 10.62 -3.90
C ILE A 117 9.87 11.94 -3.70
N GLY A 118 8.86 11.98 -2.82
CA GLY A 118 8.12 13.21 -2.49
C GLY A 118 7.02 13.59 -3.48
N THR A 119 6.73 12.76 -4.48
CA THR A 119 5.54 12.96 -5.34
C THR A 119 4.28 12.64 -4.54
N ARG A 120 3.16 13.31 -4.86
CA ARG A 120 1.93 13.23 -4.05
C ARG A 120 0.70 12.92 -4.90
N PHE A 121 -0.16 12.06 -4.36
CA PHE A 121 -1.52 11.84 -4.84
C PHE A 121 -2.54 12.31 -3.82
N LYS A 122 -3.72 12.69 -4.31
CA LYS A 122 -4.86 13.06 -3.47
C LYS A 122 -6.03 12.15 -3.77
N GLY A 123 -6.65 11.60 -2.73
CA GLY A 123 -7.79 10.71 -2.83
C GLY A 123 -8.89 11.06 -1.84
N ARG A 124 -10.12 10.64 -2.13
CA ARG A 124 -11.26 10.66 -1.21
C ARG A 124 -12.07 9.38 -1.38
N VAL A 125 -12.67 8.89 -0.30
CA VAL A 125 -13.67 7.82 -0.37
C VAL A 125 -14.97 8.45 -0.89
N ALA A 126 -15.37 8.07 -2.10
CA ALA A 126 -16.59 8.59 -2.71
C ALA A 126 -17.85 7.95 -2.13
N SER A 127 -17.78 6.65 -1.82
CA SER A 127 -18.88 5.86 -1.25
C SER A 127 -18.35 4.55 -0.66
N ARG A 128 -19.10 3.95 0.25
CA ARG A 128 -18.80 2.64 0.86
C ARG A 128 -19.81 1.60 0.38
N THR A 129 -19.35 0.40 0.07
CA THR A 129 -20.19 -0.73 -0.35
C THR A 129 -19.59 -2.04 0.14
N LEU A 130 -20.41 -3.10 0.15
CA LEU A 130 -19.95 -4.48 0.31
C LEU A 130 -19.64 -5.08 -1.06
N VAL A 131 -18.66 -5.98 -1.10
CA VAL A 131 -18.26 -6.74 -2.30
C VAL A 131 -18.39 -8.22 -1.96
N GLY A 132 -19.25 -8.93 -2.70
CA GLY A 132 -19.62 -10.32 -2.39
C GLY A 132 -20.92 -10.40 -1.62
#